data_AF-A0A941K810-F1
#
_entry.id   AF-A0A941K810-F1
#
_cell.length_a   1.000
_cell.length_b   1.000
_cell.length_c   1.000
_cell.angle_alpha   90.00
_cell.angle_beta   90.00
_cell.angle_gamma   90.00
#
_symmetry.space_group_name_H-M   'P 1'
#
loop_
_entity.id
_entity.type
_entity.pdbx_description
1 polymer ?
#
loop_
_entity_poly.entity_id
_entity_poly.type
_entity_poly.pdbx_seq_one_letter_code
_entity_poly.pdbx_strand_id
1 'polypeptide(L)'
;MPETTKLPNVTDHAVLRHLERVKGFDIEAVRTEIARKTERGVRLGAASVLIDGFRYVLRGGSVVTVLHRSYAPRPPEESEDG
;
A
#
# COMPACT_ATOMS: atom_id res chain seq x y z
N MET A 1 39.33 14.95 -7.49
CA MET A 1 38.39 13.82 -7.55
C MET A 1 36.98 14.41 -7.44
N PRO A 2 36.13 14.39 -8.46
CA PRO A 2 34.73 14.74 -8.23
C PRO A 2 34.10 13.59 -7.43
N GLU A 3 33.77 13.83 -6.17
CA GLU A 3 32.91 12.92 -5.42
C GLU A 3 31.55 12.90 -6.11
N THR A 4 31.22 11.80 -6.76
CA THR A 4 29.88 11.59 -7.28
C THR A 4 28.99 11.33 -6.08
N THR A 5 28.17 12.30 -5.70
CA THR A 5 27.25 12.17 -4.56
C THR A 5 26.20 11.10 -4.89
N LYS A 6 26.48 9.84 -4.52
CA LYS A 6 25.54 8.74 -4.69
C LYS A 6 24.60 8.72 -3.50
N LEU A 7 23.31 8.94 -3.76
CA LEU A 7 22.27 8.78 -2.74
C LEU A 7 22.12 7.29 -2.38
N PRO A 8 21.89 6.96 -1.10
CA PRO A 8 21.61 5.59 -0.69
C PRO A 8 20.23 5.15 -1.19
N ASN A 9 20.09 3.86 -1.50
CA ASN A 9 18.79 3.25 -1.73
C ASN A 9 18.03 3.13 -0.40
N VAL A 10 16.77 3.56 -0.38
CA VAL A 10 15.92 3.53 0.83
C VAL A 10 14.85 2.46 0.66
N THR A 11 14.70 1.56 1.64
CA THR A 11 13.70 0.49 1.62
C THR A 11 12.38 0.96 2.23
N ASP A 12 11.26 0.32 1.87
CA ASP A 12 9.93 0.61 2.44
C ASP A 12 9.91 0.51 3.97
N HIS A 13 10.67 -0.45 4.53
CA HIS A 13 10.82 -0.57 5.98
C HIS A 13 11.43 0.70 6.60
N ALA A 14 12.48 1.25 5.98
CA ALA A 14 13.10 2.47 6.43
C ALA A 14 12.16 3.68 6.30
N VAL A 15 11.36 3.74 5.23
CA VAL A 15 10.31 4.76 5.05
C VAL A 15 9.29 4.69 6.19
N LEU A 16 8.75 3.50 6.49
CA LEU A 16 7.77 3.33 7.58
C LEU A 16 8.34 3.77 8.93
N ARG A 17 9.58 3.39 9.25
CA ARG A 17 10.24 3.81 10.51
C ARG A 17 10.54 5.30 10.55
N HIS A 18 10.86 5.90 9.41
CA HIS A 18 11.05 7.36 9.34
C HIS A 18 9.72 8.11 9.59
N LEU A 19 8.62 7.65 8.99
CA LEU A 19 7.29 8.23 9.24
C LEU A 19 6.89 8.11 10.72
N GLU A 20 7.09 6.94 11.32
CA GLU A 20 6.77 6.70 12.72
C GLU A 20 7.64 7.52 13.67
N ARG A 21 8.96 7.36 13.59
CA ARG A 21 9.89 7.86 14.62
C ARG A 21 10.34 9.29 14.40
N VAL A 22 10.43 9.75 13.16
CA VAL A 22 10.93 11.10 12.83
C VAL A 22 9.78 12.06 12.53
N LYS A 23 8.76 11.59 11.80
CA LYS A 23 7.60 12.42 11.45
C LYS A 23 6.44 12.30 12.46
N GLY A 24 6.51 11.36 13.40
CA GLY A 24 5.53 11.22 14.48
C GLY A 24 4.19 10.60 14.05
N PHE A 25 4.15 9.88 12.92
CA PHE A 25 2.93 9.20 12.48
C PHE A 25 2.66 7.97 13.37
N ASP A 26 1.42 7.84 13.85
CA ASP A 26 0.97 6.62 14.53
C ASP A 26 0.53 5.58 13.49
N ILE A 27 1.45 4.68 13.13
CA ILE A 27 1.21 3.66 12.11
C ILE A 27 0.19 2.61 12.59
N GLU A 28 0.09 2.35 13.90
CA GLU A 28 -0.87 1.38 14.45
C GLU A 28 -2.29 1.97 14.52
N ALA A 29 -2.42 3.27 14.76
CA ALA A 29 -3.69 3.97 14.59
C ALA A 29 -4.18 3.90 13.14
N VAL A 30 -3.30 4.15 12.17
CA VAL A 30 -3.62 4.02 10.74
C VAL A 30 -4.03 2.58 10.38
N ARG A 31 -3.29 1.57 10.88
CA ARG A 31 -3.65 0.16 10.69
C ARG A 31 -5.04 -0.15 11.23
N THR A 32 -5.35 0.35 12.43
CA THR A 32 -6.66 0.18 13.07
C THR A 32 -7.77 0.86 12.28
N GLU A 33 -7.53 2.06 11.77
CA GLU A 33 -8.47 2.78 10.92
C GLU A 33 -8.80 1.99 9.64
N ILE A 34 -7.78 1.49 8.95
CA ILE A 34 -7.94 0.66 7.74
C ILE A 34 -8.74 -0.60 8.05
N ALA A 35 -8.41 -1.30 9.14
CA ALA A 35 -9.12 -2.51 9.56
C ALA A 35 -10.61 -2.22 9.81
N ARG A 36 -10.93 -1.14 10.55
CA ARG A 36 -12.32 -0.74 10.82
C ARG A 36 -13.08 -0.39 9.54
N LYS A 37 -12.45 0.37 8.65
CA LYS A 37 -13.03 0.74 7.35
C LYS A 37 -13.36 -0.48 6.48
N THR A 38 -12.56 -1.54 6.56
CA THR A 38 -12.66 -2.70 5.66
C THR A 38 -13.32 -3.94 6.28
N GLU A 39 -13.56 -3.93 7.60
CA GLU A 39 -14.10 -5.05 8.39
C GLU A 39 -15.33 -5.70 7.74
N ARG A 40 -16.32 -4.90 7.35
CA ARG A 40 -17.54 -5.42 6.71
C ARG A 40 -17.24 -6.11 5.38
N GLY A 41 -16.32 -5.58 4.59
CA GLY A 41 -15.90 -6.18 3.32
C GLY A 41 -15.25 -7.55 3.54
N VAL A 42 -14.40 -7.65 4.55
CA VAL A 42 -13.77 -8.91 4.96
C VAL A 42 -14.83 -9.94 5.39
N ARG A 43 -15.76 -9.55 6.27
CA ARG A 43 -16.84 -10.45 6.75
C ARG A 43 -17.72 -10.98 5.62
N LEU A 44 -17.95 -10.19 4.58
CA LEU A 44 -18.78 -10.57 3.43
C LEU A 44 -17.99 -11.30 2.33
N GLY A 45 -16.69 -11.53 2.51
CA GLY A 45 -15.85 -12.17 1.49
C GLY A 45 -15.65 -11.31 0.24
N ALA A 46 -15.75 -9.98 0.35
CA ALA A 46 -15.60 -9.09 -0.79
C ALA A 46 -14.14 -9.10 -1.31
N ALA A 47 -13.97 -8.92 -2.62
CA ALA A 47 -12.64 -8.79 -3.22
C ALA A 47 -12.01 -7.40 -2.97
N SER A 48 -12.83 -6.36 -2.77
CA SER A 48 -12.37 -5.01 -2.43
C SER A 48 -13.48 -4.15 -1.85
N VAL A 49 -13.11 -3.08 -1.13
CA VAL A 49 -14.03 -2.04 -0.63
C VAL A 49 -13.64 -0.68 -1.23
N LEU A 50 -14.63 0.12 -1.66
CA LEU A 50 -14.41 1.48 -2.16
C LEU A 50 -14.86 2.49 -1.11
N ILE A 51 -13.93 3.30 -0.60
CA ILE A 51 -14.16 4.30 0.45
C ILE A 51 -13.41 5.57 0.07
N ASP A 52 -14.09 6.71 0.07
CA ASP A 52 -13.50 8.04 -0.19
C ASP A 52 -12.63 8.12 -1.46
N GLY A 53 -13.01 7.40 -2.52
CA GLY A 53 -12.25 7.37 -3.78
C GLY A 53 -11.04 6.43 -3.78
N PHE A 54 -10.86 5.62 -2.74
CA PHE A 54 -9.81 4.62 -2.64
C PHE A 54 -10.38 3.20 -2.61
N ARG A 55 -9.75 2.30 -3.37
CA ARG A 55 -10.05 0.87 -3.41
C ARG A 55 -9.10 0.12 -2.48
N TYR A 56 -9.64 -0.49 -1.44
CA TYR A 56 -8.94 -1.37 -0.51
C TYR A 56 -9.09 -2.80 -1.01
N VAL A 57 -8.00 -3.43 -1.45
CA VAL A 57 -8.01 -4.80 -2.01
C VAL A 57 -7.89 -5.83 -0.90
N LEU A 58 -8.79 -6.81 -0.91
CA LEU A 58 -8.88 -7.85 0.12
C LEU A 58 -8.44 -9.22 -0.42
N ARG A 59 -7.60 -9.91 0.35
CA ARG A 59 -7.14 -11.29 0.08
C ARG A 59 -6.97 -12.04 1.41
N GLY A 60 -7.56 -13.23 1.54
CA GLY A 60 -7.42 -14.05 2.75
C GLY A 60 -7.80 -13.33 4.04
N GLY A 61 -8.81 -12.45 4.00
CA GLY A 61 -9.22 -11.62 5.14
C GLY A 61 -8.31 -10.44 5.48
N SER A 62 -7.29 -10.16 4.68
CA SER A 62 -6.36 -9.05 4.87
C SER A 62 -6.52 -7.97 3.79
N VAL A 63 -6.29 -6.71 4.16
CA VAL A 63 -6.08 -5.62 3.20
C VAL A 63 -4.64 -5.69 2.70
N VAL A 64 -4.44 -5.94 1.41
CA VAL A 64 -3.08 -6.13 0.85
C VAL A 64 -2.55 -4.91 0.11
N THR A 65 -3.43 -4.04 -0.37
CA THR A 65 -3.06 -2.76 -1.00
C THR A 65 -4.24 -1.79 -1.02
N VAL A 66 -3.92 -0.51 -1.19
CA VAL A 66 -4.89 0.58 -1.36
C VAL A 66 -4.56 1.31 -2.66
N LEU A 67 -5.51 1.37 -3.57
CA LEU A 67 -5.37 1.98 -4.89
C LEU A 67 -6.28 3.19 -5.02
N HIS A 68 -5.89 4.16 -5.85
CA HIS A 68 -6.81 5.20 -6.27
C HIS A 68 -7.94 4.58 -7.12
N ARG A 69 -9.17 5.10 -7.06
CA ARG A 69 -10.33 4.57 -7.81
C ARG A 69 -10.05 4.44 -9.31
N SER A 70 -9.24 5.35 -9.85
CA SER A 70 -8.86 5.43 -11.27
C SER A 70 -7.66 4.55 -11.66
N TYR A 71 -7.08 3.79 -10.73
CA TYR A 71 -5.97 2.91 -11.06
C TYR A 71 -6.47 1.75 -11.94
N ALA A 72 -6.28 1.87 -13.26
CA ALA A 72 -6.30 0.74 -14.17
C ALA A 72 -4.97 -0.02 -13.98
N PRO A 73 -4.97 -1.33 -13.66
CA PRO A 73 -3.74 -2.09 -13.62
C PRO A 73 -3.03 -1.98 -14.98
N ARG A 74 -1.71 -1.80 -14.95
CA ARG A 74 -0.90 -1.94 -16.17
C ARG A 74 -1.16 -3.35 -16.72
N PRO A 75 -1.52 -3.52 -18.00
CA PRO A 75 -1.64 -4.86 -18.57
C PRO A 75 -0.32 -5.60 -18.32
N PRO A 76 -0.38 -6.91 -18.02
CA PRO A 76 0.84 -7.70 -17.93
C PRO A 76 1.62 -7.51 -19.23
N GLU A 77 2.89 -7.14 -19.08
CA GLU A 77 3.81 -7.05 -20.21
C GLU A 77 3.86 -8.46 -20.82
N GLU A 78 3.28 -8.61 -22.01
CA GLU A 78 3.31 -9.88 -22.75
C GLU A 78 4.78 -10.28 -22.86
N SER A 79 5.14 -11.36 -22.16
CA SER A 79 6.44 -11.98 -22.34
C SER A 79 6.42 -12.65 -23.70
N GLU A 80 6.91 -11.94 -24.72
CA GLU A 80 7.36 -12.54 -25.98
C GLU A 80 8.61 -13.38 -25.69
N ASP A 81 8.41 -14.55 -25.08
CA ASP A 81 9.40 -15.62 -25.06
C ASP A 81 8.67 -16.94 -25.34
N GLY A 82 8.70 -17.32 -26.61
CA GLY A 82 8.13 -18.54 -27.18
C GLY A 82 8.45 -18.65 -28.66
#